data_AF-A0A4Y3HWV4-F1
#
_entry.id   AF-A0A4Y3HWV4-F1
#
_cell.length_a   1.000
_cell.length_b   1.000
_cell.length_c   1.000
_cell.angle_alpha   90.00
_cell.angle_beta   90.00
_cell.angle_gamma   90.00
#
_symmetry.space_group_name_H-M   'P 1'
#
loop_
_entity.id
_entity.type
_entity.pdbx_description
1 polymer ?
#
loop_
_entity_poly.entity_id
_entity_poly.type
_entity_poly.pdbx_seq_one_letter_code
_entity_poly.pdbx_strand_id
1 'polypeptide(L)'
;MALSELEQHQLFKFASNACHSRNHNVCVDLGKAEFELVGSSVQFYHTQFKLDSKQADYRYLVAKILFRDEQWTLLIAHRDQYEMFEGWHTHPTIEHLGNQLHQLFEEVEQDPQGLIW
;
A
#
# COMPACT_ATOMS: atom_id res chain seq x y z
N MET A 1 14.35 4.70 13.92
CA MET A 1 13.81 5.99 14.41
C MET A 1 12.31 5.85 14.54
N ALA A 2 11.72 6.43 15.58
CA ALA A 2 10.26 6.49 15.72
C ALA A 2 9.76 7.79 15.09
N LEU A 3 8.70 7.71 14.27
CA LEU A 3 8.06 8.89 13.69
C LEU A 3 7.37 9.72 14.79
N SER A 4 7.37 11.04 14.61
CA SER A 4 6.57 11.94 15.44
C SER A 4 5.07 11.67 15.28
N GLU A 5 4.26 12.09 16.26
CA GLU A 5 2.80 11.95 16.20
C GLU A 5 2.20 12.66 14.96
N LEU A 6 2.78 13.79 14.56
CA LEU A 6 2.37 14.52 13.36
C LEU A 6 2.60 13.69 12.09
N GLU A 7 3.77 13.08 11.95
CA GLU A 7 4.11 12.24 10.79
C GLU A 7 3.26 10.96 10.75
N GLN A 8 2.98 10.35 11.91
CA GLN A 8 2.07 9.21 12.00
C GLN A 8 0.66 9.60 11.57
N HIS A 9 0.17 10.76 11.99
CA HIS A 9 -1.14 11.27 11.58
C HIS A 9 -1.20 11.57 10.08
N GLN A 10 -0.12 12.11 9.51
CA GLN A 10 -0.01 12.34 8.07
C GLN A 10 -0.03 11.02 7.28
N LEU A 11 0.76 10.02 7.70
CA LEU A 11 0.74 8.68 7.11
C LEU A 11 -0.67 8.09 7.11
N PHE A 12 -1.34 8.13 8.26
CA PHE A 12 -2.70 7.62 8.40
C PHE A 12 -3.64 8.32 7.41
N LYS A 13 -3.62 9.65 7.37
CA LYS A 13 -4.51 10.45 6.53
C LYS A 13 -4.27 10.17 5.05
N PHE A 14 -3.02 10.11 4.60
CA PHE A 14 -2.70 9.82 3.21
C PHE A 14 -3.08 8.39 2.82
N ALA A 15 -2.78 7.41 3.67
CA ALA A 15 -3.17 6.02 3.44
C ALA A 15 -4.69 5.85 3.35
N SER A 16 -5.42 6.48 4.27
CA SER A 16 -6.87 6.48 4.28
C SER A 16 -7.45 7.10 3.00
N ASN A 17 -6.89 8.21 2.54
CA ASN A 17 -7.36 8.87 1.32
C ASN A 17 -7.08 8.01 0.07
N ALA A 18 -5.86 7.45 -0.05
CA ALA A 18 -5.49 6.61 -1.19
C ALA A 18 -6.39 5.36 -1.27
N CYS A 19 -6.58 4.64 -0.15
CA CYS A 19 -7.48 3.49 -0.12
C CYS A 19 -8.94 3.88 -0.38
N HIS A 20 -9.42 5.01 0.15
CA HIS A 20 -10.78 5.48 -0.10
C HIS A 20 -11.00 5.80 -1.58
N SER A 21 -10.07 6.52 -2.21
CA SER A 21 -10.09 6.86 -3.63
C SER A 21 -10.11 5.61 -4.49
N ARG A 22 -9.19 4.66 -4.23
CA ARG A 22 -9.15 3.38 -4.96
C ARG A 22 -10.39 2.52 -4.79
N ASN A 23 -11.00 2.54 -3.61
CA ASN A 23 -12.20 1.76 -3.34
C ASN A 23 -13.48 2.40 -3.91
N HIS A 24 -13.41 3.66 -4.34
CA HIS A 24 -14.53 4.38 -4.91
C HIS A 24 -14.97 3.71 -6.21
N ASN A 25 -16.25 3.34 -6.30
CA ASN A 25 -16.85 2.64 -7.44
C ASN A 25 -16.25 1.27 -7.81
N VAL A 26 -15.36 0.69 -6.99
CA VAL A 26 -14.87 -0.68 -7.20
C VAL A 26 -15.89 -1.68 -6.63
N CYS A 27 -16.25 -2.72 -7.37
CA CYS A 27 -17.12 -3.77 -6.85
C CYS A 27 -16.38 -4.58 -5.76
N VAL A 28 -17.10 -5.06 -4.76
CA VAL A 28 -16.51 -5.89 -3.69
C VAL A 28 -15.87 -7.17 -4.24
N ASP A 29 -16.40 -7.69 -5.35
CA ASP A 29 -15.90 -8.89 -6.05
C ASP A 29 -14.52 -8.70 -6.68
N LEU A 30 -14.16 -7.46 -7.00
CA LEU A 30 -12.85 -7.12 -7.54
C LEU A 30 -11.79 -6.94 -6.45
N GLY A 31 -12.20 -6.98 -5.18
CA GLY A 31 -11.37 -6.70 -4.02
C GLY A 31 -11.31 -5.22 -3.65
N LYS A 32 -10.81 -4.97 -2.44
CA LYS A 32 -10.68 -3.65 -1.85
C LYS A 32 -9.25 -3.39 -1.40
N ALA A 33 -8.83 -2.15 -1.55
CA ALA A 33 -7.62 -1.61 -0.97
C ALA A 33 -7.82 -1.37 0.52
N GLU A 34 -6.96 -1.97 1.34
CA GLU A 34 -6.87 -1.74 2.78
C GLU A 34 -5.46 -1.35 3.17
N PHE A 35 -5.31 -0.73 4.34
CA PHE A 35 -4.01 -0.36 4.88
C PHE A 35 -3.93 -0.62 6.38
N GLU A 36 -2.71 -0.84 6.87
CA GLU A 36 -2.39 -0.89 8.29
C GLU A 36 -1.12 -0.11 8.57
N LEU A 37 -1.12 0.60 9.71
CA LEU A 37 0.08 1.21 10.25
C LEU A 37 0.85 0.17 11.07
N VAL A 38 2.09 -0.08 10.67
CA VAL A 38 2.99 -1.01 11.35
C VAL A 38 4.23 -0.25 11.78
N GLY A 39 4.23 0.19 13.04
CA GLY A 39 5.28 1.03 13.61
C GLY A 39 5.42 2.36 12.85
N SER A 40 6.55 2.53 12.17
CA SER A 40 6.87 3.72 11.36
C SER A 40 6.70 3.49 9.86
N SER A 41 5.82 2.56 9.49
CA SER A 41 5.53 2.22 8.10
C SER A 41 4.04 2.01 7.90
N VAL A 42 3.58 2.18 6.66
CA VAL A 42 2.24 1.78 6.24
C VAL A 42 2.35 0.62 5.27
N GLN A 43 1.53 -0.40 5.50
CA GLN A 43 1.39 -1.55 4.63
C GLN A 43 0.03 -1.52 3.96
N PHE A 44 0.00 -1.83 2.68
CA PHE A 44 -1.21 -1.90 1.87
C PHE A 44 -1.52 -3.35 1.54
N TYR A 45 -2.81 -3.63 1.44
CA TYR A 45 -3.34 -4.96 1.23
C TYR A 45 -4.43 -4.89 0.19
N HIS A 46 -4.43 -5.88 -0.70
CA HIS A 46 -5.59 -6.17 -1.51
C HIS A 46 -6.39 -7.27 -0.81
N THR A 47 -7.66 -6.97 -0.56
CA THR A 47 -8.56 -7.82 0.20
C THR A 47 -9.73 -8.23 -0.67
N GLN A 48 -9.84 -9.52 -0.95
CA GLN A 48 -10.95 -10.10 -1.70
C GLN A 48 -12.00 -10.65 -0.74
N PHE A 49 -13.26 -10.46 -1.09
CA PHE A 49 -14.39 -10.97 -0.33
C PHE A 49 -15.10 -12.02 -1.16
N LYS A 50 -15.55 -13.10 -0.52
CA LYS A 50 -16.51 -14.00 -1.16
C LYS A 50 -17.87 -13.30 -1.25
N LEU A 51 -18.52 -13.43 -2.40
CA LEU A 51 -19.93 -13.08 -2.60
C LEU A 51 -20.75 -13.65 -1.43
N ASP A 52 -21.51 -12.78 -0.77
CA ASP A 52 -22.33 -13.02 0.44
C ASP A 52 -21.62 -13.14 1.80
N SER A 53 -20.29 -13.00 1.87
CA SER A 53 -19.59 -13.04 3.17
C SER A 53 -19.34 -11.63 3.74
N LYS A 54 -19.60 -11.46 5.05
CA LYS A 54 -19.14 -10.29 5.82
C LYS A 54 -17.65 -10.35 6.15
N GLN A 55 -17.00 -11.48 5.91
CA GLN A 55 -15.58 -11.71 6.20
C GLN A 55 -14.79 -11.81 4.90
N ALA A 56 -13.61 -11.18 4.90
CA ALA A 56 -12.63 -11.29 3.83
C ALA A 56 -12.24 -12.75 3.60
N ASP A 57 -12.14 -13.15 2.34
CA ASP A 57 -11.73 -14.51 1.96
C ASP A 57 -10.21 -14.64 1.93
N TYR A 58 -9.57 -13.68 1.26
CA TYR A 58 -8.11 -13.59 1.17
C TYR A 58 -7.69 -12.13 1.28
N ARG A 59 -6.61 -11.91 2.02
CA ARG A 59 -5.98 -10.60 2.21
C ARG A 59 -4.51 -10.76 1.98
N TYR A 60 -3.94 -9.97 1.08
CA TYR A 60 -2.57 -10.15 0.69
C TYR A 60 -1.83 -8.81 0.52
N LEU A 61 -0.58 -8.76 1.01
CA LEU A 61 0.26 -7.56 1.00
C LEU A 61 0.62 -7.13 -0.42
N VAL A 62 0.41 -5.87 -0.77
CA VAL A 62 0.70 -5.37 -2.12
C VAL A 62 1.84 -4.36 -2.14
N ALA A 63 1.83 -3.43 -1.18
CA ALA A 63 2.84 -2.39 -1.09
C ALA A 63 3.14 -2.04 0.36
N LYS A 64 4.29 -1.41 0.58
CA LYS A 64 4.71 -0.88 1.87
C LYS A 64 5.47 0.43 1.67
N ILE A 65 5.01 1.49 2.32
CA ILE A 65 5.78 2.74 2.44
C ILE A 65 6.44 2.75 3.81
N LEU A 66 7.75 2.96 3.85
CA LEU A 66 8.48 3.09 5.10
C LEU A 66 9.54 4.18 5.02
N PHE A 67 9.93 4.69 6.18
CA PHE A 67 11.08 5.57 6.31
C PHE A 67 12.34 4.74 6.60
N ARG A 68 13.32 4.78 5.70
CA ARG A 68 14.60 4.06 5.80
C ARG A 68 15.72 4.95 5.27
N ASP A 69 16.89 4.93 5.91
CA ASP A 69 18.08 5.66 5.46
C ASP A 69 17.82 7.17 5.23
N GLU A 70 17.03 7.77 6.13
CA GLU A 70 16.61 9.19 6.08
C GLU A 70 15.72 9.56 4.88
N GLN A 71 15.16 8.56 4.19
CA GLN A 71 14.33 8.75 3.01
C GLN A 71 13.06 7.90 3.09
N TRP A 72 11.98 8.40 2.49
CA TRP A 72 10.78 7.59 2.30
C TRP A 72 10.99 6.66 1.11
N THR A 73 10.56 5.41 1.25
CA THR A 73 10.71 4.39 0.21
C THR A 73 9.41 3.63 0.04
N LEU A 74 9.07 3.33 -1.22
CA LEU A 74 7.98 2.44 -1.61
C LEU A 74 8.57 1.07 -1.98
N LEU A 75 8.07 0.04 -1.30
CA LEU A 75 8.34 -1.36 -1.58
C LEU A 75 7.08 -2.02 -2.12
N ILE A 76 7.26 -2.91 -3.08
CA ILE A 76 6.23 -3.73 -3.70
C ILE A 76 6.42 -5.17 -3.23
N ALA A 77 5.32 -5.87 -2.96
CA ALA A 77 5.36 -7.28 -2.63
C ALA A 77 5.72 -8.12 -3.86
N HIS A 78 6.83 -8.87 -3.79
CA HIS A 78 7.15 -9.90 -4.76
C HIS A 78 6.41 -11.19 -4.40
N ARG A 79 5.81 -11.82 -5.41
CA ARG A 79 5.07 -13.07 -5.28
C ARG A 79 5.57 -14.10 -6.26
N ASP A 80 5.55 -15.36 -5.83
CA ASP A 80 5.86 -16.48 -6.70
C ASP A 80 4.69 -16.83 -7.64
N GLN A 81 4.87 -17.89 -8.43
CA GLN A 81 3.85 -18.42 -9.35
C GLN A 81 2.58 -18.95 -8.65
N TYR A 82 2.59 -19.09 -7.32
CA TYR A 82 1.46 -19.52 -6.49
C TYR A 82 0.89 -18.37 -5.65
N GLU A 83 1.23 -17.13 -5.99
CA GLU A 83 0.84 -15.90 -5.29
C GLU A 83 1.33 -15.85 -3.83
N MET A 84 2.31 -16.67 -3.44
CA MET A 84 2.92 -16.62 -2.11
C MET A 84 3.89 -15.45 -2.02
N PHE A 85 3.83 -14.73 -0.90
CA PHE A 85 4.74 -13.62 -0.63
C PHE A 85 6.18 -14.13 -0.46
N GLU A 86 7.08 -13.72 -1.35
CA GLU A 86 8.50 -14.11 -1.32
C GLU A 86 9.39 -13.01 -0.73
N GLY A 87 8.95 -11.76 -0.79
CA GLY A 87 9.76 -10.65 -0.28
C GLY A 87 9.30 -9.28 -0.74
N TRP A 88 10.12 -8.28 -0.42
CA TRP A 88 9.89 -6.89 -0.79
C TRP A 88 10.91 -6.45 -1.83
N HIS A 89 10.46 -5.83 -2.92
CA HIS A 89 11.32 -5.16 -3.89
C HIS A 89 11.08 -3.67 -3.89
N THR A 90 12.11 -2.88 -4.11
CA THR A 90 11.98 -1.42 -4.23
C THR A 90 11.27 -1.08 -5.53
N HIS A 91 10.37 -0.09 -5.48
CA HIS A 91 9.69 0.40 -6.68
C HIS A 91 10.72 0.83 -7.74
N PRO A 92 10.60 0.40 -9.01
CA PRO A 92 11.64 0.64 -10.03
C PRO A 92 11.89 2.12 -10.31
N THR A 93 10.88 2.97 -10.11
CA THR A 93 10.96 4.42 -10.29
C THR A 93 11.15 5.19 -8.98
N ILE A 94 11.57 4.54 -7.89
CA ILE A 94 11.70 5.21 -6.59
C ILE A 94 12.58 6.47 -6.64
N GLU A 95 13.64 6.44 -7.45
CA GLU A 95 14.56 7.57 -7.63
C GLU A 95 13.88 8.78 -8.29
N HIS A 96 12.84 8.54 -9.10
CA HIS A 96 12.04 9.56 -9.77
C HIS A 96 10.86 10.04 -8.92
N LEU A 97 10.30 9.17 -8.08
CA LEU A 97 9.16 9.47 -7.21
C LEU A 97 9.50 10.45 -6.09
N GLY A 98 10.77 10.80 -5.91
CA GLY A 98 11.24 11.79 -4.95
C GLY A 98 11.11 11.34 -3.49
N ASN A 99 11.69 12.12 -2.58
CA ASN A 99 11.62 11.86 -1.13
C ASN A 99 10.32 12.36 -0.47
N GLN A 100 9.33 12.77 -1.28
CA GLN A 100 8.12 13.39 -0.78
C GLN A 100 7.02 12.35 -0.57
N LEU A 101 6.53 12.27 0.66
CA LEU A 101 5.56 11.27 1.08
C LEU A 101 4.30 11.24 0.19
N HIS A 102 3.79 12.40 -0.22
CA HIS A 102 2.60 12.48 -1.06
C HIS A 102 2.75 11.83 -2.44
N GLN A 103 3.94 11.92 -3.05
CA GLN A 103 4.21 11.32 -4.37
C GLN A 103 4.18 9.79 -4.28
N LEU A 104 4.67 9.22 -3.18
CA LEU A 104 4.59 7.78 -2.94
C LEU A 104 3.14 7.31 -2.77
N PHE A 105 2.30 8.09 -2.09
CA PHE A 105 0.88 7.76 -1.95
C PHE A 105 0.12 7.93 -3.27
N GLU A 106 0.48 8.92 -4.10
CA GLU A 106 -0.10 9.08 -5.44
C GLU A 106 0.27 7.90 -6.35
N GLU A 107 1.52 7.42 -6.29
CA GLU A 107 1.93 6.21 -7.00
C GLU A 107 1.14 4.98 -6.53
N VAL A 108 0.95 4.81 -5.22
CA VAL A 108 0.11 3.74 -4.68
C VAL A 108 -1.34 3.90 -5.09
N GLU A 109 -1.88 5.11 -5.13
CA GLU A 109 -3.26 5.36 -5.50
C GLU A 109 -3.52 5.05 -6.97
N GLN A 110 -2.71 5.64 -7.86
CA GLN A 110 -2.91 5.58 -9.30
C GLN A 110 -2.37 4.28 -9.92
N ASP A 111 -1.30 3.74 -9.35
CA ASP A 111 -0.57 2.56 -9.83
C ASP A 111 -0.41 2.55 -11.37
N PRO A 112 0.24 3.58 -11.93
CA PRO A 112 0.26 3.81 -13.38
C PRO A 112 0.95 2.68 -14.15
N GLN A 113 1.83 1.93 -13.49
CA GLN A 113 2.56 0.79 -14.07
C GLN A 113 1.88 -0.55 -13.79
N GLY A 114 0.81 -0.59 -12.99
CA GLY A 114 0.12 -1.83 -12.59
C GLY A 114 1.02 -2.80 -11.84
N LEU A 115 1.92 -2.28 -11.00
CA LEU A 115 2.89 -3.08 -10.26
C LEU A 115 2.42 -3.40 -8.84
N ILE A 116 1.44 -2.66 -8.33
CA ILE A 116 1.03 -2.74 -6.92
C ILE A 116 -0.21 -3.62 -6.76
N TRP A 117 -1.31 -3.26 -7.43
CA TRP A 117 -2.63 -3.82 -7.12
C TRP A 117 -3.04 -5.01 -7.96
#